data_AF-A0A511V0I0-F1
#
_entry.id   AF-A0A511V0I0-F1
#
_cell.length_a   1.000
_cell.length_b   1.000
_cell.length_c   1.000
_cell.angle_alpha   90.00
_cell.angle_beta   90.00
_cell.angle_gamma   90.00
#
_symmetry.space_group_name_H-M   'P 1'
#
loop_
_entity.id
_entity.type
_entity.pdbx_description
1 polymer ?
#
loop_
_entity_poly.entity_id
_entity_poly.type
_entity_poly.pdbx_seq_one_letter_code
_entity_poly.pdbx_strand_id
1 'polypeptide(L)'
;MLSISRKDLYDEIWSVGMTKAAKSLDIPYDKLKKTCVNHDIPLPTQSYWSKLYMGIEKPSQPELPNAEDNLVITINKAKKTTS
;
A
#
# COMPACT_ATOMS: atom_id res chain seq x y z
N MET A 1 1.53 -7.53 15.47
CA MET A 1 0.38 -7.49 14.52
C MET A 1 0.08 -6.03 14.23
N LEU A 2 -0.30 -5.69 13.01
CA LEU A 2 -0.73 -4.35 12.63
C LEU A 2 -2.18 -4.41 12.15
N SER A 3 -3.01 -3.53 12.67
CA SER A 3 -4.40 -3.35 12.26
C SER A 3 -4.49 -2.01 11.55
N ILE A 4 -4.87 -2.02 10.27
CA ILE A 4 -4.98 -0.81 9.46
C ILE A 4 -6.20 -0.93 8.55
N SER A 5 -6.97 0.14 8.39
CA SER A 5 -8.12 0.13 7.48
C SER A 5 -7.65 0.00 6.05
N ARG A 6 -8.45 -0.63 5.19
CA ARG A 6 -8.21 -0.72 3.75
C ARG A 6 -7.92 0.64 3.11
N LYS A 7 -8.68 1.66 3.52
CA LYS A 7 -8.52 3.04 3.06
C LYS A 7 -7.22 3.68 3.55
N ASP A 8 -6.89 3.56 4.83
CA ASP A 8 -5.62 4.05 5.40
C ASP A 8 -4.41 3.38 4.75
N LEU A 9 -4.48 2.07 4.51
CA LEU A 9 -3.42 1.32 3.86
C LEU A 9 -3.19 1.82 2.43
N TYR A 10 -4.28 2.08 1.70
CA TYR A 10 -4.21 2.67 0.38
C TYR A 10 -3.58 4.07 0.45
N ASP A 11 -4.06 4.95 1.32
CA ASP A 11 -3.55 6.33 1.44
C ASP A 11 -2.05 6.35 1.74
N GLU A 12 -1.59 5.53 2.70
CA GLU A 12 -0.16 5.39 3.04
C GLU A 12 0.66 4.90 1.82
N ILE A 13 0.19 3.87 1.12
CA ILE A 13 0.89 3.35 -0.07
C ILE A 13 0.95 4.40 -1.18
N TRP A 14 -0.11 5.20 -1.37
CA TRP A 14 -0.15 6.23 -2.41
C TRP A 14 0.57 7.52 -2.02
N SER A 15 0.73 7.78 -0.71
CA SER A 15 1.46 8.92 -0.15
C SER A 15 2.97 8.70 -0.21
N VAL A 16 3.47 7.55 0.28
CA VAL A 16 4.92 7.29 0.36
C VAL A 16 5.44 6.25 -0.63
N GLY A 17 4.57 5.46 -1.24
CA GLY A 17 4.93 4.33 -2.11
C GLY A 17 5.04 3.01 -1.38
N MET A 18 4.74 1.91 -2.07
CA MET A 18 4.65 0.56 -1.48
C MET A 18 5.93 0.13 -0.74
N THR A 19 7.10 0.50 -1.25
CA THR A 19 8.39 0.19 -0.62
C THR A 19 8.60 0.96 0.69
N LYS A 20 8.23 2.25 0.75
CA LYS A 20 8.33 3.04 1.98
C LYS A 20 7.25 2.65 2.97
N ALA A 21 6.01 2.43 2.51
CA ALA A 21 4.91 1.95 3.33
C ALA A 21 5.27 0.61 3.99
N ALA A 22 5.79 -0.36 3.24
CA ALA A 22 6.26 -1.64 3.78
C ALA A 22 7.30 -1.46 4.90
N LYS A 23 8.26 -0.55 4.72
CA LYS A 23 9.27 -0.23 5.74
C LYS A 23 8.67 0.46 6.96
N SER A 24 7.82 1.47 6.76
CA SER A 24 7.15 2.23 7.82
C SER A 24 6.29 1.33 8.70
N LEU A 25 5.55 0.42 8.06
CA LEU A 25 4.64 -0.51 8.72
C LEU A 25 5.36 -1.75 9.30
N ASP A 26 6.66 -1.91 9.02
CA ASP A 26 7.49 -3.08 9.36
C ASP A 26 6.87 -4.40 8.82
N ILE A 27 6.40 -4.35 7.57
CA ILE A 27 5.74 -5.47 6.88
C ILE A 27 6.61 -5.90 5.70
N PRO A 28 6.82 -7.22 5.48
CA PRO A 28 7.52 -7.70 4.29
C PRO A 28 6.77 -7.26 3.02
N TYR A 29 7.49 -6.72 2.03
CA TYR A 29 6.91 -6.23 0.78
C TYR A 29 6.00 -7.27 0.10
N ASP A 30 6.43 -8.53 0.02
CA ASP A 30 5.61 -9.64 -0.51
C ASP A 30 4.28 -9.79 0.22
N LYS A 31 4.30 -9.64 1.55
CA LYS A 31 3.11 -9.78 2.38
C LYS A 31 2.17 -8.59 2.21
N LEU A 32 2.71 -7.38 2.20
CA LEU A 32 1.96 -6.16 1.90
C LEU A 32 1.30 -6.27 0.52
N LYS A 33 2.06 -6.68 -0.51
CA LYS A 33 1.58 -6.85 -1.87
C LYS A 33 0.48 -7.90 -1.96
N LYS A 34 0.68 -9.10 -1.39
CA LYS A 34 -0.35 -10.15 -1.34
C LYS A 34 -1.63 -9.66 -0.66
N THR A 35 -1.49 -8.92 0.44
CA THR A 35 -2.63 -8.37 1.17
C THR A 35 -3.40 -7.38 0.30
N CYS A 36 -2.70 -6.45 -0.36
CA CYS A 36 -3.34 -5.50 -1.27
C CYS A 36 -4.08 -6.20 -2.40
N VAL A 37 -3.47 -7.20 -3.03
CA VAL A 37 -4.11 -7.99 -4.10
C VAL A 37 -5.33 -8.75 -3.57
N ASN A 38 -5.25 -9.35 -2.37
CA ASN A 38 -6.35 -10.10 -1.76
C ASN A 38 -7.54 -9.23 -1.32
N HIS A 39 -7.31 -7.93 -1.11
CA HIS A 39 -8.32 -6.95 -0.72
C HIS A 39 -8.68 -5.98 -1.85
N ASP A 40 -8.35 -6.32 -3.10
CA ASP A 40 -8.61 -5.47 -4.28
C ASP A 40 -8.16 -4.01 -4.08
N ILE A 41 -6.98 -3.82 -3.49
CA ILE A 41 -6.38 -2.50 -3.26
C ILE A 41 -5.49 -2.18 -4.47
N PRO A 42 -5.77 -1.10 -5.22
CA PRO A 42 -4.94 -0.70 -6.35
C PRO A 42 -3.56 -0.30 -5.86
N LEU A 43 -2.53 -0.86 -6.50
CA LEU A 43 -1.14 -0.59 -6.20
C LEU A 43 -0.57 0.46 -7.15
N PRO A 44 0.26 1.40 -6.67
CA PRO A 44 0.88 2.38 -7.53
C PRO A 44 1.88 1.68 -8.45
N THR A 45 1.70 1.86 -9.75
CA THR A 45 2.61 1.34 -10.76
C THR A 45 3.86 2.20 -10.84
N GLN A 46 4.96 1.63 -11.32
CA GLN A 46 6.20 2.39 -11.52
C GLN A 46 5.98 3.57 -12.49
N SER A 47 5.11 3.40 -13.49
CA SER A 47 4.71 4.44 -14.42
C SER A 47 4.02 5.64 -13.75
N TYR A 48 3.24 5.42 -12.69
CA TYR A 48 2.64 6.52 -11.91
C TYR A 48 3.73 7.40 -11.26
N TRP A 49 4.69 6.76 -10.59
CA TRP A 49 5.81 7.46 -9.95
C TRP A 49 6.71 8.19 -10.96
N SER A 50 6.97 7.59 -12.11
CA SER A 50 7.73 8.23 -13.18
C SER A 50 7.04 9.53 -13.65
N LYS A 51 5.71 9.49 -13.84
CA LYS A 51 4.92 10.68 -14.22
C LYS A 51 4.99 11.76 -13.13
N LEU A 52 4.86 11.37 -11.86
CA LEU A 52 4.95 12.29 -10.73
C LEU A 52 6.34 12.95 -10.64
N TYR A 53 7.41 12.18 -10.85
CA TYR A 53 8.80 12.68 -10.88
C TYR A 53 9.08 13.61 -12.07
N MET A 54 8.37 13.39 -13.19
CA MET A 54 8.39 14.28 -14.36
C MET A 54 7.61 15.60 -14.17
N GLY A 55 6.99 15.81 -13.01
CA GLY A 55 6.20 17.02 -12.73
C GLY A 55 4.74 16.94 -13.15
N ILE A 56 4.20 15.74 -13.41
CA ILE A 56 2.76 15.56 -13.63
C ILE A 56 2.07 15.53 -12.26
N GLU A 57 1.33 16.59 -11.93
CA GLU A 57 0.71 16.77 -10.62
C GLU A 57 -0.38 15.74 -10.29
N LYS A 58 -1.03 15.14 -11.30
CA LYS A 58 -2.10 14.14 -11.12
C LYS A 58 -2.03 13.05 -12.19
N PRO A 59 -1.08 12.10 -12.07
CA PRO A 59 -1.13 10.92 -12.92
C PRO A 59 -2.40 10.12 -12.59
N SER A 60 -2.91 9.33 -13.54
CA SER A 60 -4.12 8.50 -13.33
C SER A 60 -3.92 7.57 -12.13
N GLN A 61 -4.51 7.93 -11.00
CA GLN A 61 -4.62 7.10 -9.80
C GLN A 61 -5.92 6.29 -9.93
N PRO A 62 -5.87 4.95 -9.87
CA PRO A 62 -7.08 4.14 -9.82
C PRO A 62 -7.81 4.44 -8.52
N GLU A 63 -9.10 4.76 -8.62
CA GLU A 63 -9.95 4.91 -7.44
C GLU A 63 -9.98 3.61 -6.65
N LEU A 64 -10.01 3.71 -5.32
CA LEU A 64 -10.16 2.56 -4.45
C LEU A 64 -11.59 2.00 -4.64
N PRO A 65 -11.76 0.79 -5.22
CA PRO A 65 -13.09 0.23 -5.41
C PRO A 65 -13.72 -0.01 -4.04
N ASN A 66 -15.00 0.29 -3.82
CA ASN A 66 -15.66 0.16 -2.51
C ASN A 66 -14.94 0.94 -1.39
N ALA A 67 -14.64 2.22 -1.58
CA ALA A 67 -14.01 3.06 -0.56
C ALA A 67 -14.84 3.20 0.74
N GLU A 68 -16.13 2.84 0.68
CA GLU A 68 -17.07 2.81 1.80
C GLU A 68 -16.85 1.60 2.72
N ASP A 69 -16.28 0.54 2.15
CA ASP A 69 -15.93 -0.70 2.82
C ASP A 69 -14.60 -0.53 3.58
N ASN A 70 -14.69 0.11 4.75
CA ASN A 70 -13.57 0.32 5.68
C ASN A 70 -13.24 -0.97 6.44
N LEU A 71 -12.89 -2.03 5.69
CA LEU A 71 -12.40 -3.28 6.29
C LEU A 71 -11.10 -3.03 7.03
N VAL A 72 -11.04 -3.48 8.28
CA VAL A 72 -9.80 -3.48 9.07
C VAL A 72 -8.97 -4.68 8.66
N ILE A 73 -7.85 -4.43 7.99
CA ILE A 73 -6.92 -5.45 7.54
C ILE A 73 -5.91 -5.70 8.65
N THR A 74 -5.76 -6.96 9.04
CA THR A 74 -4.79 -7.38 10.05
C THR A 74 -3.60 -8.05 9.38
N ILE A 75 -2.43 -7.40 9.41
CA ILE A 75 -1.20 -7.91 8.80
C ILE A 75 -0.19 -8.23 9.91
N ASN A 76 0.37 -9.45 9.93
CA ASN A 76 1.50 -9.71 10.82
C ASN A 76 2.76 -9.08 10.22
N LYS A 77 3.34 -8.16 10.99
CA LYS A 77 4.66 -7.56 10.78
C LYS A 77 5.73 -8.62 10.56
N ALA A 78 6.82 -8.22 9.90
CA ALA A 78 7.95 -9.08 9.63
C ALA A 78 8.48 -9.64 10.96
N LYS A 79 8.52 -10.96 11.10
CA LYS A 79 9.35 -11.55 12.15
C LYS A 79 10.78 -11.36 11.67
N LYS A 80 11.53 -10.45 12.30
CA LYS A 80 12.98 -10.46 12.20
C LYS A 80 13.44 -11.81 12.73
N THR A 81 13.64 -12.78 11.84
CA THR A 81 14.41 -13.99 12.15
C THR A 81 15.85 -13.54 12.29
N THR A 82 16.22 -13.17 13.52
CA THR A 82 17.60 -13.17 13.98
C THR A 82 18.14 -14.57 13.75
N SER A 83 19.14 -14.69 12.88
CA SER A 83 19.99 -15.89 12.77
C SER A 83 21.43 -15.46 12.94
#